data_AF-A0A6I9WPR7-F1
#
_entry.id   AF-A0A6I9WPR7-F1
#
_cell.length_a   1.000
_cell.length_b   1.000
_cell.length_c   1.000
_cell.angle_alpha   90.00
_cell.angle_beta   90.00
_cell.angle_gamma   90.00
#
_symmetry.space_group_name_H-M   'P 1'
#
loop_
_entity.id
_entity.type
_entity.pdbx_description
1 polymer ?
#
loop_
_entity_poly.entity_id
_entity_poly.type
_entity_poly.pdbx_seq_one_letter_code
_entity_poly.pdbx_strand_id
1 'polypeptide(L)'
;MLHNQHYKDDMIYITRLTRQVLSLLGVWPSYDRKRSTGESIWKYFLISMSYILLYCVLIPGSFFWIIEKRTRVRVQTIPLLFYGFMASGKYGNLIFREKNIRKCLKHIEEDWRIVNNMDARSTMIESANIGRRLVTLCAVFMYGSGLSFRSILPFAKGKIVTAQNITIKPLPCPAYFFSFDIQVSPFYELVFAIQFLSGIVTYSITIALCGLAAVFVMHACGQLKILVDLMRNLVEDQWEEKEDVDRKLARMVEHQIRIRSFLQLVENTLQQACLIELLGCTMIVCLLGYFIIMEWENSNAVAMCSYFITVTSLMINMFMFCYTGEQLSVQAERVASASCELEWYRLPDKKARGIVLVIIMSNLPTKVTAGKIMELSFKTYGDVVKTAVTYFNMLLNVAD
;
A
#
# COMPACT_ATOMS: atom_id res chain seq x y z
N MET A 1 -7.72 36.73 -1.68
CA MET A 1 -6.78 35.58 -1.61
C MET A 1 -6.62 35.01 -3.02
N LEU A 2 -5.46 35.22 -3.65
CA LEU A 2 -5.08 34.44 -4.84
C LEU A 2 -5.12 32.96 -4.47
N HIS A 3 -5.64 32.11 -5.34
CA HIS A 3 -5.66 30.66 -5.13
C HIS A 3 -4.70 30.03 -6.13
N ASN A 4 -4.08 28.90 -5.81
CA ASN A 4 -3.31 28.15 -6.79
C ASN A 4 -4.19 27.80 -8.00
N GLN A 5 -3.94 28.42 -9.15
CA GLN A 5 -4.75 28.20 -10.35
C GLN A 5 -4.53 26.80 -10.95
N HIS A 6 -3.39 26.17 -10.66
CA HIS A 6 -2.99 24.87 -11.20
C HIS A 6 -3.28 23.68 -10.27
N TYR A 7 -4.00 23.89 -9.16
CA TYR A 7 -4.19 22.85 -8.13
C TYR A 7 -4.85 21.57 -8.67
N LYS A 8 -5.75 21.69 -9.66
CA LYS A 8 -6.41 20.55 -10.30
C LYS A 8 -5.44 19.69 -11.11
N ASP A 9 -4.57 20.35 -11.87
CA ASP A 9 -3.57 19.67 -12.68
C ASP A 9 -2.52 18.99 -11.80
N ASP A 10 -2.09 19.68 -10.74
CA ASP A 10 -1.17 19.13 -9.73
C ASP A 10 -1.80 17.88 -9.05
N MET A 11 -3.06 17.96 -8.64
CA MET A 11 -3.79 16.83 -8.03
C MET A 11 -3.93 15.64 -8.99
N ILE A 12 -4.31 15.90 -10.25
CA ILE A 12 -4.42 14.86 -11.28
C ILE A 12 -3.05 14.22 -11.52
N TYR A 13 -2.00 15.03 -11.63
CA TYR A 13 -0.63 14.59 -11.87
C TYR A 13 -0.11 13.67 -10.76
N ILE A 14 -0.38 14.00 -9.50
CA ILE A 14 0.08 13.25 -8.32
C ILE A 14 -0.69 11.95 -8.16
N THR A 15 -2.01 12.00 -8.35
CA THR A 15 -2.88 10.86 -8.11
C THR A 15 -3.07 9.97 -9.33
N ARG A 16 -2.54 10.31 -10.51
CA ARG A 16 -2.85 9.65 -11.80
C ARG A 16 -2.84 8.12 -11.74
N LEU A 17 -1.73 7.52 -11.31
CA LEU A 17 -1.57 6.06 -11.27
C LEU A 17 -2.54 5.42 -10.26
N THR A 18 -2.54 5.93 -9.03
CA THR A 18 -3.42 5.47 -7.95
C THR A 18 -4.90 5.60 -8.36
N ARG A 19 -5.26 6.70 -9.02
CA ARG A 19 -6.60 6.97 -9.55
C ARG A 19 -6.99 5.98 -10.63
N GLN A 20 -6.12 5.69 -11.60
CA GLN A 20 -6.38 4.73 -12.66
C GLN A 20 -6.65 3.33 -12.07
N VAL A 21 -5.79 2.87 -11.16
CA VAL A 21 -5.92 1.54 -10.52
C VAL A 21 -7.18 1.47 -9.65
N LEU A 22 -7.43 2.44 -8.78
CA LEU A 22 -8.65 2.46 -7.94
C LEU A 22 -9.93 2.63 -8.76
N SER A 23 -9.88 3.35 -9.89
CA SER A 23 -11.03 3.49 -10.78
C SER A 23 -11.35 2.18 -11.48
N LEU A 24 -10.33 1.43 -11.91
CA LEU A 24 -10.50 0.10 -12.49
C LEU A 24 -11.11 -0.89 -11.50
N LEU A 25 -10.75 -0.76 -10.22
CA LEU A 25 -11.34 -1.52 -9.11
C LEU A 25 -12.71 -1.01 -8.64
N GLY A 26 -13.23 0.10 -9.20
CA GLY A 26 -14.50 0.71 -8.79
C GLY A 26 -14.50 1.44 -7.44
N VAL A 27 -13.34 1.57 -6.78
CA VAL A 27 -13.23 2.14 -5.41
C VAL A 27 -12.96 3.65 -5.42
N TRP A 28 -12.53 4.22 -6.56
CA TRP A 28 -12.21 5.65 -6.61
C TRP A 28 -13.40 6.53 -6.19
N PRO A 29 -13.21 7.44 -5.20
CA PRO A 29 -14.28 8.30 -4.73
C PRO A 29 -14.54 9.44 -5.72
N SER A 30 -15.81 9.67 -6.08
CA SER A 30 -16.21 10.82 -6.91
C SER A 30 -16.08 12.12 -6.10
N TYR A 31 -15.43 13.15 -6.64
CA TYR A 31 -15.06 14.36 -5.88
C TYR A 31 -16.21 15.39 -5.77
N ASP A 32 -16.94 15.64 -6.86
CA ASP A 32 -17.63 16.93 -7.04
C ASP A 32 -19.15 16.89 -7.21
N ARG A 33 -19.79 15.72 -7.27
CA ARG A 33 -21.26 15.65 -7.46
C ARG A 33 -21.88 14.43 -6.79
N LYS A 34 -23.14 14.55 -6.36
CA LYS A 34 -23.97 13.37 -6.07
C LYS A 34 -23.88 12.46 -7.31
N ARG A 35 -23.30 11.26 -7.15
CA ARG A 35 -23.15 10.31 -8.25
C ARG A 35 -24.48 10.18 -8.97
N SER A 36 -24.45 10.24 -10.30
CA SER A 36 -25.62 9.85 -11.08
C SER A 36 -25.97 8.39 -10.74
N THR A 37 -27.25 8.03 -10.84
CA THR A 37 -27.71 6.64 -10.62
C THR A 37 -26.89 5.68 -11.49
N GLY A 38 -26.56 6.05 -12.72
CA GLY A 38 -25.71 5.25 -13.63
C GLY A 38 -24.26 5.08 -13.14
N GLU A 39 -23.62 6.11 -12.59
CA GLU A 39 -22.25 6.03 -12.06
C GLU A 39 -22.17 5.16 -10.80
N SER A 40 -23.25 5.15 -10.01
CA SER A 40 -23.37 4.26 -8.85
C SER A 40 -23.53 2.81 -9.28
N ILE A 41 -24.39 2.55 -10.27
CA ILE A 41 -24.57 1.21 -10.85
C ILE A 41 -23.25 0.70 -11.43
N TRP A 42 -22.55 1.52 -12.22
CA TRP A 42 -21.26 1.15 -12.81
C TRP A 42 -20.20 0.81 -11.74
N LYS A 43 -20.13 1.59 -10.66
CA LYS A 43 -19.26 1.28 -9.53
C LYS A 43 -19.58 -0.08 -8.92
N TYR A 44 -20.85 -0.33 -8.56
CA TYR A 44 -21.23 -1.58 -7.92
C TYR A 44 -21.03 -2.78 -8.86
N PHE A 45 -21.23 -2.58 -10.16
CA PHE A 45 -20.89 -3.55 -11.18
C PHE A 45 -19.39 -3.89 -11.18
N LEU A 46 -18.50 -2.89 -11.22
CA LEU A 46 -17.05 -3.12 -11.16
C LEU A 46 -16.60 -3.83 -9.87
N ILE A 47 -17.19 -3.46 -8.73
CA ILE A 47 -16.92 -4.11 -7.44
C ILE A 47 -17.37 -5.57 -7.46
N SER A 48 -18.59 -5.82 -7.94
CA SER A 48 -19.14 -7.17 -8.07
C SER A 48 -18.27 -8.03 -8.99
N MET A 49 -17.91 -7.51 -10.16
CA MET A 49 -17.02 -8.19 -11.11
C MET A 49 -15.64 -8.52 -10.50
N SER A 50 -15.05 -7.58 -9.75
CA SER A 50 -13.77 -7.80 -9.07
C SER A 50 -13.86 -8.92 -8.03
N TYR A 51 -14.93 -8.94 -7.21
CA TYR A 51 -15.16 -10.02 -6.26
C TYR A 51 -15.45 -11.36 -6.94
N ILE A 52 -16.25 -11.38 -8.00
CA ILE A 52 -16.52 -12.59 -8.78
C ILE A 52 -15.21 -13.18 -9.27
N LEU A 53 -14.31 -12.36 -9.87
CA LEU A 53 -13.00 -12.83 -10.32
C LEU A 53 -12.12 -13.38 -9.18
N LEU A 54 -12.14 -12.77 -8.00
CA LEU A 54 -11.40 -13.27 -6.83
C LEU A 54 -11.97 -14.62 -6.36
N TYR A 55 -13.28 -14.72 -6.20
CA TYR A 55 -13.95 -15.92 -5.69
C TYR A 55 -13.96 -17.08 -6.71
N CYS A 56 -14.00 -16.79 -8.01
CA CYS A 56 -13.83 -17.79 -9.08
C CYS A 56 -12.49 -18.51 -9.01
N VAL A 57 -11.47 -17.95 -8.34
CA VAL A 57 -10.19 -18.62 -8.11
C VAL A 57 -10.12 -19.20 -6.70
N LEU A 58 -10.58 -18.46 -5.69
CA LEU A 58 -10.54 -18.91 -4.29
C LEU A 58 -11.40 -20.14 -4.02
N ILE A 59 -12.63 -20.20 -4.54
CA ILE A 59 -13.55 -21.30 -4.26
C ILE A 59 -13.03 -22.62 -4.88
N PRO A 60 -12.72 -22.69 -6.18
CA PRO A 60 -12.18 -23.91 -6.79
C PRO A 60 -10.81 -24.31 -6.22
N GLY A 61 -9.98 -23.34 -5.85
CA GLY A 61 -8.69 -23.61 -5.20
C GLY A 61 -8.85 -24.18 -3.78
N SER A 62 -9.84 -23.70 -3.02
CA SER A 62 -10.14 -24.22 -1.68
C SER A 62 -10.69 -25.65 -1.75
N PHE A 63 -11.60 -25.91 -2.70
CA PHE A 63 -12.07 -27.27 -2.97
C PHE A 63 -10.94 -28.20 -3.40
N PHE A 64 -10.05 -27.74 -4.28
CA PHE A 64 -8.85 -28.49 -4.66
C PHE A 64 -8.00 -28.86 -3.44
N TRP A 65 -7.77 -27.92 -2.53
CA TRP A 65 -7.00 -28.18 -1.31
C TRP A 65 -7.67 -29.19 -0.35
N ILE A 66 -8.99 -29.28 -0.33
CA ILE A 66 -9.73 -30.27 0.48
C ILE A 66 -9.71 -31.67 -0.17
N ILE A 67 -9.88 -31.74 -1.49
CA ILE A 67 -10.05 -33.01 -2.22
C ILE A 67 -8.71 -33.68 -2.54
N GLU A 68 -7.67 -32.90 -2.84
CA GLU A 68 -6.36 -33.42 -3.21
C GLU A 68 -5.77 -34.22 -2.04
N LYS A 69 -5.42 -35.49 -2.26
CA LYS A 69 -4.89 -36.37 -1.21
C LYS A 69 -3.37 -36.24 -1.04
N ARG A 70 -2.67 -35.74 -2.07
CA ARG A 70 -1.20 -35.58 -2.04
C ARG A 70 -0.79 -34.38 -1.21
N THR A 71 -0.18 -34.64 -0.05
CA THR A 71 0.30 -33.62 0.90
C THR A 71 1.20 -32.57 0.23
N ARG A 72 2.16 -32.99 -0.60
CA ARG A 72 3.10 -32.08 -1.30
C ARG A 72 2.37 -31.03 -2.15
N VAL A 73 1.35 -31.45 -2.91
CA VAL A 73 0.60 -30.56 -3.82
C VAL A 73 -0.33 -29.64 -3.02
N ARG A 74 -0.93 -30.13 -1.93
CA ARG A 74 -1.72 -29.29 -1.02
C ARG A 74 -0.87 -28.20 -0.37
N VAL A 75 0.34 -28.51 0.04
CA VAL A 75 1.24 -27.53 0.69
C VAL A 75 1.62 -26.43 -0.32
N GLN A 76 1.92 -26.78 -1.57
CA GLN A 76 2.19 -25.81 -2.64
C GLN A 76 1.02 -24.85 -2.95
N THR A 77 -0.23 -25.22 -2.67
CA THR A 77 -1.39 -24.32 -2.89
C THR A 77 -1.68 -23.38 -1.73
N ILE A 78 -1.11 -23.61 -0.54
CA ILE A 78 -1.36 -22.77 0.64
C ILE A 78 -0.99 -21.30 0.40
N PRO A 79 0.19 -20.93 -0.12
CA PRO A 79 0.53 -19.52 -0.34
C PRO A 79 -0.45 -18.81 -1.29
N LEU A 80 -0.93 -19.54 -2.32
CA LEU A 80 -1.86 -18.99 -3.31
C LEU A 80 -3.23 -18.70 -2.71
N LEU A 81 -3.77 -19.65 -1.94
CA LEU A 81 -5.04 -19.47 -1.24
C LEU A 81 -4.93 -18.36 -0.20
N PHE A 82 -3.87 -18.39 0.60
CA PHE A 82 -3.64 -17.41 1.64
C PHE A 82 -3.50 -15.99 1.05
N TYR A 83 -2.75 -15.83 -0.05
CA TYR A 83 -2.65 -14.55 -0.74
C TYR A 83 -4.00 -14.10 -1.32
N GLY A 84 -4.81 -15.01 -1.85
CA GLY A 84 -6.17 -14.71 -2.30
C GLY A 84 -7.08 -14.23 -1.16
N PHE A 85 -7.04 -14.88 0.01
CA PHE A 85 -7.79 -14.43 1.19
C PHE A 85 -7.32 -13.06 1.67
N MET A 86 -6.01 -12.81 1.71
CA MET A 86 -5.45 -11.50 2.02
C MET A 86 -5.94 -10.43 1.04
N ALA A 87 -5.96 -10.71 -0.26
CA ALA A 87 -6.41 -9.78 -1.27
C ALA A 87 -7.90 -9.44 -1.12
N SER A 88 -8.74 -10.43 -0.85
CA SER A 88 -10.16 -10.22 -0.53
C SER A 88 -10.35 -9.38 0.74
N GLY A 89 -9.55 -9.62 1.78
CA GLY A 89 -9.57 -8.83 3.02
C GLY A 89 -9.13 -7.37 2.79
N LYS A 90 -8.03 -7.17 2.05
CA LYS A 90 -7.53 -5.85 1.63
C LYS A 90 -8.56 -5.09 0.80
N TYR A 91 -9.21 -5.76 -0.14
CA TYR A 91 -10.25 -5.16 -0.99
C TYR A 91 -11.50 -4.78 -0.19
N GLY A 92 -11.95 -5.66 0.71
CA GLY A 92 -13.02 -5.34 1.65
C GLY A 92 -12.68 -4.14 2.53
N ASN A 93 -11.42 -4.03 2.98
CA ASN A 93 -10.95 -2.88 3.74
C ASN A 93 -11.01 -1.57 2.94
N LEU A 94 -10.54 -1.59 1.68
CA LEU A 94 -10.61 -0.46 0.77
C LEU A 94 -12.05 0.04 0.57
N ILE A 95 -13.00 -0.88 0.38
CA ILE A 95 -14.42 -0.55 0.20
C ILE A 95 -15.01 0.02 1.50
N PHE A 96 -14.76 -0.63 2.64
CA PHE A 96 -15.27 -0.18 3.94
C PHE A 96 -14.73 1.21 4.32
N ARG A 97 -13.47 1.50 3.96
CA ARG A 97 -12.79 2.77 4.26
C ARG A 97 -12.95 3.84 3.18
N GLU A 98 -13.76 3.62 2.13
CA GLU A 98 -13.95 4.57 1.02
C GLU A 98 -14.31 5.98 1.50
N LYS A 99 -15.17 6.10 2.53
CA LYS A 99 -15.55 7.41 3.10
C LYS A 99 -14.36 8.15 3.70
N ASN A 100 -13.45 7.44 4.36
CA ASN A 100 -12.25 8.03 4.93
C ASN A 100 -11.22 8.37 3.86
N ILE A 101 -11.01 7.49 2.87
CA ILE A 101 -10.17 7.75 1.69
C ILE A 101 -10.62 9.03 0.99
N ARG A 102 -11.93 9.21 0.80
CA ARG A 102 -12.51 10.44 0.24
C ARG A 102 -12.20 11.67 1.08
N LYS A 103 -12.34 11.57 2.42
CA LYS A 103 -12.00 12.68 3.32
C LYS A 103 -10.52 13.04 3.23
N CYS A 104 -9.61 12.06 3.18
CA CYS A 104 -8.18 12.30 2.98
C CYS A 104 -7.92 13.03 1.66
N LEU A 105 -8.50 12.55 0.57
CA LEU A 105 -8.30 13.13 -0.75
C LEU A 105 -8.83 14.56 -0.86
N LYS A 106 -9.98 14.86 -0.24
CA LYS A 106 -10.50 16.23 -0.13
C LYS A 106 -9.59 17.12 0.69
N HIS A 107 -9.05 16.61 1.79
CA HIS A 107 -8.10 17.36 2.61
C HIS A 107 -6.85 17.76 1.82
N ILE A 108 -6.28 16.81 1.07
CA ILE A 108 -5.16 17.07 0.17
C ILE A 108 -5.56 18.13 -0.85
N GLU A 109 -6.73 18.02 -1.48
CA GLU A 109 -7.20 18.99 -2.47
C GLU A 109 -7.30 20.41 -1.93
N GLU A 110 -7.87 20.55 -0.74
CA GLU A 110 -7.94 21.84 -0.05
C GLU A 110 -6.54 22.41 0.22
N ASP A 111 -5.58 21.59 0.65
CA ASP A 111 -4.21 22.03 0.88
C ASP A 111 -3.57 22.54 -0.41
N TRP A 112 -3.68 21.78 -1.52
CA TRP A 112 -3.18 22.21 -2.83
C TRP A 112 -3.83 23.48 -3.36
N ARG A 113 -5.09 23.71 -2.99
CA ARG A 113 -5.85 24.91 -3.36
C ARG A 113 -5.44 26.14 -2.53
N ILE A 114 -5.12 25.96 -1.25
CA ILE A 114 -4.75 27.03 -0.31
C ILE A 114 -3.29 27.45 -0.49
N VAL A 115 -2.42 26.54 -0.93
CA VAL A 115 -0.98 26.79 -1.08
C VAL A 115 -0.71 27.83 -2.18
N ASN A 116 -0.26 29.01 -1.77
CA ASN A 116 0.05 30.12 -2.68
C ASN A 116 1.54 30.41 -2.81
N ASN A 117 2.34 30.00 -1.82
CA ASN A 117 3.79 30.23 -1.85
C ASN A 117 4.46 29.26 -2.85
N MET A 118 5.32 29.78 -3.72
CA MET A 118 6.05 28.96 -4.70
C MET A 118 6.95 27.94 -4.01
N ASP A 119 7.61 28.32 -2.91
CA ASP A 119 8.51 27.43 -2.18
C ASP A 119 7.73 26.28 -1.55
N ALA A 120 6.61 26.59 -0.87
CA ALA A 120 5.72 25.58 -0.29
C ALA A 120 5.15 24.63 -1.36
N ARG A 121 4.75 25.16 -2.52
CA ARG A 121 4.29 24.34 -3.66
C ARG A 121 5.42 23.43 -4.15
N SER A 122 6.65 23.94 -4.28
CA SER A 122 7.79 23.15 -4.73
C SER A 122 8.11 21.99 -3.77
N THR A 123 8.05 22.23 -2.46
CA THR A 123 8.23 21.23 -1.40
C THR A 123 7.15 20.13 -1.44
N MET A 124 5.90 20.52 -1.72
CA MET A 124 4.81 19.55 -1.90
C MET A 124 4.97 18.72 -3.16
N ILE A 125 5.38 19.32 -4.28
CA ILE A 125 5.65 18.61 -5.55
C ILE A 125 6.81 17.63 -5.38
N GLU A 126 7.90 18.04 -4.72
CA GLU A 126 9.04 17.17 -4.43
C GLU A 126 8.61 15.93 -3.64
N SER A 127 7.86 16.13 -2.55
CA SER A 127 7.37 15.05 -1.70
C SER A 127 6.41 14.13 -2.47
N ALA A 128 5.52 14.69 -3.28
CA ALA A 128 4.60 13.93 -4.12
C ALA A 128 5.31 13.12 -5.23
N ASN A 129 6.42 13.63 -5.78
CA ASN A 129 7.23 12.93 -6.77
C ASN A 129 7.91 11.68 -6.18
N ILE A 130 8.38 11.77 -4.93
CA ILE A 130 8.88 10.58 -4.19
C ILE A 130 7.75 9.55 -4.11
N GLY A 131 6.56 9.94 -3.64
CA GLY A 131 5.40 9.06 -3.55
C GLY A 131 5.08 8.38 -4.89
N ARG A 132 5.06 9.14 -5.98
CA ARG A 132 4.84 8.60 -7.33
C ARG A 132 5.88 7.57 -7.78
N ARG A 133 7.16 7.83 -7.51
CA ARG A 133 8.23 6.86 -7.80
C ARG A 133 8.00 5.58 -7.01
N LEU A 134 7.60 5.67 -5.74
CA LEU A 134 7.25 4.51 -4.92
C LEU A 134 6.10 3.69 -5.53
N VAL A 135 5.01 4.35 -5.95
CA VAL A 135 3.87 3.65 -6.60
C VAL A 135 4.28 3.00 -7.91
N THR A 136 5.11 3.67 -8.71
CA THR A 136 5.57 3.15 -10.00
C THR A 136 6.43 1.90 -9.80
N LEU A 137 7.38 1.93 -8.86
CA LEU A 137 8.19 0.77 -8.49
C LEU A 137 7.31 -0.39 -8.01
N CYS A 138 6.36 -0.10 -7.12
CA CYS A 138 5.40 -1.10 -6.64
C CYS A 138 4.63 -1.75 -7.81
N ALA A 139 4.13 -0.96 -8.76
CA ALA A 139 3.41 -1.49 -9.91
C ALA A 139 4.29 -2.38 -10.81
N VAL A 140 5.53 -1.96 -11.09
CA VAL A 140 6.48 -2.73 -11.92
C VAL A 140 6.78 -4.09 -11.29
N PHE A 141 7.12 -4.12 -10.00
CA PHE A 141 7.44 -5.38 -9.32
C PHE A 141 6.22 -6.29 -9.16
N MET A 142 5.06 -5.74 -8.77
CA MET A 142 3.85 -6.54 -8.55
C MET A 142 3.29 -7.14 -9.85
N TYR A 143 3.19 -6.35 -10.93
CA TYR A 143 2.74 -6.90 -12.21
C TYR A 143 3.81 -7.79 -12.85
N GLY A 144 5.09 -7.44 -12.74
CA GLY A 144 6.19 -8.25 -13.26
C GLY A 144 6.27 -9.64 -12.60
N SER A 145 6.15 -9.69 -11.26
CA SER A 145 6.08 -10.96 -10.54
C SER A 145 4.81 -11.75 -10.86
N GLY A 146 3.69 -11.05 -11.06
CA GLY A 146 2.45 -11.66 -11.52
C GLY A 146 2.55 -12.34 -12.89
N LEU A 147 3.19 -11.68 -13.87
CA LEU A 147 3.45 -12.24 -15.19
C LEU A 147 4.36 -13.46 -15.12
N SER A 148 5.44 -13.39 -14.33
CA SER A 148 6.34 -14.52 -14.12
C SER A 148 5.62 -15.72 -13.51
N PHE A 149 4.91 -15.51 -12.41
CA PHE A 149 4.27 -16.58 -11.67
C PHE A 149 3.05 -17.16 -12.37
N ARG A 150 2.16 -16.32 -12.93
CA ARG A 150 0.88 -16.76 -13.50
C ARG A 150 0.94 -17.09 -14.99
N SER A 151 1.96 -16.64 -15.73
CA SER A 151 2.06 -16.93 -17.16
C SER A 151 3.30 -17.77 -17.47
N ILE A 152 4.50 -17.26 -17.17
CA ILE A 152 5.76 -17.90 -17.58
C ILE A 152 5.88 -19.31 -16.97
N LEU A 153 5.60 -19.46 -15.68
CA LEU A 153 5.76 -20.72 -14.97
C LEU A 153 4.85 -21.86 -15.52
N PRO A 154 3.53 -21.68 -15.71
CA PRO A 154 2.69 -22.69 -16.36
C PRO A 154 3.13 -23.06 -17.78
N PHE A 155 3.48 -22.08 -18.61
CA PHE A 155 3.92 -22.35 -19.98
C PHE A 155 5.26 -23.10 -20.04
N ALA A 156 6.19 -22.76 -19.15
CA ALA A 156 7.48 -23.42 -19.07
C ALA A 156 7.41 -24.87 -18.54
N LYS A 157 6.45 -25.17 -17.66
CA LYS A 157 6.20 -26.55 -17.20
C LYS A 157 5.67 -27.46 -18.32
N GLY A 158 5.14 -26.91 -19.41
CA GLY A 158 4.67 -27.67 -20.57
C GLY A 158 3.52 -28.62 -20.26
N LYS A 159 3.25 -29.57 -21.16
CA LYS A 159 2.23 -30.61 -20.98
C LYS A 159 2.81 -31.77 -20.17
N ILE A 160 2.19 -32.11 -19.05
CA ILE A 160 2.60 -33.24 -18.20
C ILE A 160 1.80 -34.48 -18.65
N VAL A 161 2.46 -35.47 -19.22
CA VAL A 161 1.81 -36.76 -19.55
C VAL A 161 1.92 -37.66 -18.33
N THR A 162 0.75 -38.01 -17.76
CA THR A 162 0.67 -38.92 -16.61
C THR A 162 0.92 -40.35 -17.06
N ALA A 163 1.35 -41.25 -16.16
CA ALA A 163 1.58 -42.68 -16.44
C ALA A 163 0.36 -43.43 -17.05
N GLN A 164 -0.83 -42.82 -16.98
CA GLN A 164 -2.08 -43.29 -17.59
C GLN A 164 -2.33 -42.71 -19.00
N ASN A 165 -1.32 -42.13 -19.67
CA ASN A 165 -1.40 -41.44 -20.97
C ASN A 165 -2.36 -40.23 -21.02
N ILE A 166 -2.70 -39.64 -19.88
CA ILE A 166 -3.51 -38.41 -19.82
C ILE A 166 -2.56 -37.20 -19.86
N THR A 167 -2.81 -36.29 -20.81
CA THR A 167 -2.04 -35.05 -20.98
C THR A 167 -2.65 -33.95 -20.12
N ILE A 168 -1.93 -33.49 -19.10
CA ILE A 168 -2.34 -32.42 -18.19
C ILE A 168 -1.60 -31.13 -18.56
N LYS A 169 -2.36 -30.09 -18.94
CA LYS A 169 -1.89 -28.71 -19.04
C LYS A 169 -1.94 -28.06 -17.64
N PRO A 170 -0.82 -27.54 -17.11
CA PRO A 170 -0.79 -26.92 -15.79
C PRO A 170 -1.56 -25.60 -15.80
N LEU A 171 -2.26 -25.32 -14.71
CA LEU A 171 -2.90 -24.03 -14.46
C LEU A 171 -2.01 -23.14 -13.57
N PRO A 172 -2.11 -21.81 -13.69
CA PRO A 172 -1.46 -20.85 -12.78
C PRO A 172 -1.75 -21.12 -11.31
N CYS A 173 -3.00 -21.45 -11.00
CA CYS A 173 -3.44 -21.93 -9.70
C CYS A 173 -4.14 -23.29 -9.86
N PRO A 174 -3.72 -24.33 -9.14
CA PRO A 174 -4.46 -25.59 -9.09
C PRO A 174 -5.91 -25.34 -8.62
N ALA A 175 -6.87 -25.88 -9.34
CA ALA A 175 -8.29 -25.65 -9.11
C ALA A 175 -9.08 -26.92 -9.43
N TYR A 176 -10.12 -27.19 -8.64
CA TYR A 176 -11.04 -28.30 -8.85
C TYR A 176 -12.41 -27.78 -9.26
N PHE A 177 -12.89 -28.21 -10.42
CA PHE A 177 -14.22 -27.88 -10.93
C PHE A 177 -15.02 -29.18 -11.08
N PHE A 178 -16.20 -29.24 -10.46
CA PHE A 178 -17.03 -30.46 -10.42
C PHE A 178 -17.70 -30.79 -11.78
N SER A 179 -17.98 -29.76 -12.60
CA SER A 179 -18.96 -29.88 -13.69
C SER A 179 -18.37 -30.11 -15.08
N PHE A 180 -17.07 -29.87 -15.32
CA PHE A 180 -16.48 -29.94 -16.66
C PHE A 180 -15.01 -30.38 -16.63
N ASP A 181 -14.56 -31.08 -17.67
CA ASP A 181 -13.15 -31.43 -17.85
C ASP A 181 -12.35 -30.19 -18.28
N ILE A 182 -11.52 -29.70 -17.35
CA ILE A 182 -10.72 -28.47 -17.48
C ILE A 182 -9.62 -28.62 -18.54
N GLN A 183 -9.27 -29.86 -18.93
CA GLN A 183 -8.19 -30.10 -19.90
C GLN A 183 -8.66 -30.01 -21.36
N VAL A 184 -9.97 -30.00 -21.58
CA VAL A 184 -10.59 -29.91 -22.91
C VAL A 184 -10.75 -28.45 -23.33
N SER A 185 -10.40 -28.12 -24.58
CA SER A 185 -10.62 -26.78 -25.14
C SER A 185 -12.10 -26.62 -25.51
N PRO A 186 -12.76 -25.48 -25.22
CA PRO A 186 -12.20 -24.17 -24.84
C PRO A 186 -12.14 -23.89 -23.32
N PHE A 187 -12.49 -24.86 -22.46
CA PHE A 187 -12.61 -24.64 -21.02
C PHE A 187 -11.29 -24.32 -20.35
N TYR A 188 -10.20 -24.97 -20.77
CA TYR A 188 -8.85 -24.68 -20.29
C TYR A 188 -8.49 -23.20 -20.49
N GLU A 189 -8.67 -22.71 -21.73
CA GLU A 189 -8.31 -21.35 -22.11
C GLU A 189 -9.15 -20.31 -21.34
N LEU A 190 -10.43 -20.60 -21.10
CA LEU A 190 -11.32 -19.75 -20.32
C LEU A 190 -10.90 -19.67 -18.84
N VAL A 191 -10.63 -20.82 -18.21
CA VAL A 191 -10.19 -20.86 -16.80
C VAL A 191 -8.85 -20.17 -16.63
N PHE A 192 -7.92 -20.37 -17.57
CA PHE A 192 -6.63 -19.68 -17.58
C PHE A 192 -6.82 -18.15 -17.64
N ALA A 193 -7.67 -17.67 -18.55
CA ALA A 193 -7.98 -16.24 -18.68
C ALA A 193 -8.61 -15.66 -17.40
N ILE A 194 -9.55 -16.38 -16.77
CA ILE A 194 -10.16 -15.97 -15.50
C ILE A 194 -9.12 -15.88 -14.39
N GLN A 195 -8.24 -16.90 -14.27
CA GLN A 195 -7.17 -16.89 -13.26
C GLN A 195 -6.16 -15.75 -13.51
N PHE A 196 -5.85 -15.45 -14.77
CA PHE A 196 -4.97 -14.34 -15.12
C PHE A 196 -5.58 -12.99 -14.76
N LEU A 197 -6.84 -12.74 -15.14
CA LEU A 197 -7.59 -11.53 -14.80
C LEU A 197 -7.75 -11.36 -13.28
N SER A 198 -8.05 -12.43 -12.56
CA SER A 198 -8.10 -12.44 -11.09
C SER A 198 -6.75 -12.07 -10.47
N GLY A 199 -5.65 -12.51 -11.08
CA GLY A 199 -4.29 -12.09 -10.72
C GLY A 199 -4.10 -10.58 -10.87
N ILE A 200 -4.48 -10.02 -12.03
CA ILE A 200 -4.42 -8.57 -12.26
C ILE A 200 -5.20 -7.81 -11.19
N VAL A 201 -6.41 -8.25 -10.84
CA VAL A 201 -7.23 -7.64 -9.77
C VAL A 201 -6.48 -7.69 -8.43
N THR A 202 -5.93 -8.85 -8.08
CA THR A 202 -5.16 -9.07 -6.83
C THR A 202 -3.97 -8.12 -6.70
N TYR A 203 -3.16 -8.01 -7.76
CA TYR A 203 -2.00 -7.11 -7.77
C TYR A 203 -2.43 -5.64 -7.77
N SER A 204 -3.50 -5.31 -8.50
CA SER A 204 -4.08 -3.95 -8.54
C SER A 204 -4.56 -3.50 -7.15
N ILE A 205 -5.16 -4.38 -6.35
CA ILE A 205 -5.57 -4.08 -4.96
C ILE A 205 -4.35 -3.69 -4.11
N THR A 206 -3.25 -4.43 -4.24
CA THR A 206 -2.01 -4.18 -3.49
C THR A 206 -1.37 -2.85 -3.93
N ILE A 207 -1.31 -2.59 -5.24
CA ILE A 207 -0.81 -1.32 -5.80
C ILE A 207 -1.69 -0.14 -5.38
N ALA A 208 -3.01 -0.31 -5.35
CA ALA A 208 -3.94 0.73 -4.89
C ALA A 208 -3.68 1.11 -3.43
N LEU A 209 -3.48 0.13 -2.54
CA LEU A 209 -3.18 0.38 -1.13
C LEU A 209 -1.82 1.06 -0.94
N CYS A 210 -0.77 0.53 -1.57
CA CYS A 210 0.55 1.16 -1.55
C CYS A 210 0.49 2.58 -2.14
N GLY A 211 -0.35 2.78 -3.17
CA GLY A 211 -0.61 4.06 -3.80
C GLY A 211 -1.25 5.09 -2.89
N LEU A 212 -2.28 4.69 -2.14
CA LEU A 212 -2.91 5.55 -1.14
C LEU A 212 -1.95 5.87 0.00
N ALA A 213 -1.21 4.87 0.50
CA ALA A 213 -0.21 5.09 1.54
C ALA A 213 0.86 6.09 1.10
N ALA A 214 1.45 5.91 -0.08
CA ALA A 214 2.46 6.82 -0.61
C ALA A 214 1.91 8.23 -0.82
N VAL A 215 0.73 8.39 -1.42
CA VAL A 215 0.14 9.73 -1.65
C VAL A 215 -0.16 10.43 -0.31
N PHE A 216 -0.80 9.74 0.63
CA PHE A 216 -1.21 10.34 1.89
C PHE A 216 -0.02 10.67 2.79
N VAL A 217 0.90 9.72 2.97
CA VAL A 217 2.03 9.91 3.86
C VAL A 217 3.02 10.91 3.29
N MET A 218 3.32 10.85 1.98
CA MET A 218 4.23 11.85 1.39
C MET A 218 3.63 13.25 1.34
N HIS A 219 2.30 13.39 1.21
CA HIS A 219 1.64 14.69 1.39
C HIS A 219 1.85 15.22 2.81
N ALA A 220 1.63 14.38 3.83
CA ALA A 220 1.89 14.77 5.22
C ALA A 220 3.36 15.16 5.45
N CYS A 221 4.32 14.42 4.89
CA CYS A 221 5.74 14.77 4.93
C CYS A 221 6.01 16.15 4.30
N GLY A 222 5.38 16.46 3.16
CA GLY A 222 5.48 17.78 2.52
C GLY A 222 4.92 18.89 3.41
N GLN A 223 3.78 18.65 4.07
CA GLN A 223 3.19 19.60 5.00
C GLN A 223 4.04 19.80 6.27
N LEU A 224 4.68 18.75 6.78
CA LEU A 224 5.62 18.85 7.90
C LEU A 224 6.87 19.64 7.54
N LYS A 225 7.41 19.48 6.32
CA LYS A 225 8.52 20.33 5.82
C LYS A 225 8.12 21.81 5.79
N ILE A 226 6.93 22.13 5.27
CA ILE A 226 6.39 23.49 5.29
C ILE A 226 6.24 24.01 6.73
N LEU A 227 5.83 23.16 7.68
CA LEU A 227 5.74 23.54 9.09
C LEU A 227 7.12 23.89 9.68
N VAL A 228 8.16 23.13 9.33
CA VAL A 228 9.55 23.43 9.74
C VAL A 228 9.99 24.79 9.19
N ASP A 229 9.71 25.07 7.92
CA ASP A 229 10.06 26.37 7.33
C ASP A 229 9.30 27.52 8.01
N LEU A 230 8.02 27.33 8.36
CA LEU A 230 7.26 28.30 9.15
C LEU A 230 7.86 28.51 10.55
N MET A 231 8.35 27.45 11.20
CA MET A 231 9.04 27.54 12.49
C MET A 231 10.33 28.35 12.38
N ARG A 232 11.13 28.13 11.32
CA ARG A 232 12.39 28.85 11.10
C ARG A 232 12.19 30.32 10.78
N ASN A 233 11.20 30.64 9.93
CA ASN A 233 10.86 32.02 9.60
C ASN A 233 10.37 32.81 10.83
N LEU A 234 9.80 32.14 11.84
CA LEU A 234 9.45 32.80 13.10
C LEU A 234 10.69 33.24 13.90
N VAL A 235 11.84 32.59 13.71
CA VAL A 235 13.11 32.89 14.40
C VAL A 235 13.93 33.94 13.64
N GLU A 236 13.98 33.84 12.31
CA GLU A 236 14.84 34.68 11.44
C GLU A 236 14.29 36.11 11.24
N ASP A 237 12.97 36.27 11.09
CA ASP A 237 12.33 37.58 11.03
C ASP A 237 12.36 38.21 12.42
N GLN A 238 13.42 38.94 12.75
CA GLN A 238 13.55 39.66 14.02
C GLN A 238 12.37 40.63 14.22
N TRP A 239 11.35 40.19 14.96
CA TRP A 239 10.40 40.91 15.84
C TRP A 239 10.01 42.37 15.51
N GLU A 240 10.02 42.81 14.25
CA GLU A 240 9.83 44.23 13.90
C GLU A 240 8.41 44.74 14.21
N GLU A 241 7.39 43.87 14.37
CA GLU A 241 6.08 44.26 14.93
C GLU A 241 5.40 43.16 15.76
N LYS A 242 4.90 43.51 16.96
CA LYS A 242 4.22 42.58 17.89
C LYS A 242 2.95 41.93 17.30
N GLU A 243 2.25 42.60 16.40
CA GLU A 243 1.01 42.11 15.75
C GLU A 243 1.27 41.00 14.72
N ASP A 244 2.47 40.97 14.11
CA ASP A 244 2.80 39.96 13.10
C ASP A 244 3.10 38.58 13.73
N VAL A 245 3.65 38.57 14.95
CA VAL A 245 4.00 37.34 15.67
C VAL A 245 2.77 36.51 16.02
N ASP A 246 1.71 37.14 16.55
CA ASP A 246 0.53 36.39 16.99
C ASP A 246 -0.17 35.74 15.80
N ARG A 247 -0.16 36.43 14.65
CA ARG A 247 -0.64 35.90 13.37
C ARG A 247 0.22 34.75 12.86
N LYS A 248 1.56 34.88 12.91
CA LYS A 248 2.50 33.81 12.52
C LYS A 248 2.36 32.57 13.41
N LEU A 249 2.31 32.74 14.73
CA LEU A 249 2.12 31.66 15.69
C LEU A 249 0.76 30.97 15.52
N ALA A 250 -0.33 31.75 15.34
CA ALA A 250 -1.65 31.19 15.08
C ALA A 250 -1.66 30.34 13.80
N ARG A 251 -1.05 30.83 12.71
CA ARG A 251 -0.89 30.08 11.46
C ARG A 251 -0.10 28.78 11.67
N MET A 252 0.98 28.80 12.44
CA MET A 252 1.77 27.59 12.75
C MET A 252 0.96 26.56 13.53
N VAL A 253 0.26 26.98 14.57
CA VAL A 253 -0.59 26.10 15.39
C VAL A 253 -1.73 25.52 14.57
N GLU A 254 -2.40 26.33 13.76
CA GLU A 254 -3.47 25.87 12.86
C GLU A 254 -2.95 24.83 11.87
N HIS A 255 -1.77 25.07 11.28
CA HIS A 255 -1.12 24.14 10.36
C HIS A 255 -0.74 22.82 11.04
N GLN A 256 -0.16 22.87 12.25
CA GLN A 256 0.16 21.67 13.04
C GLN A 256 -1.08 20.84 13.40
N ILE A 257 -2.17 21.50 13.83
CA ILE A 257 -3.45 20.84 14.14
C ILE A 257 -4.02 20.18 12.88
N ARG A 258 -3.98 20.89 11.73
CA ARG A 258 -4.46 20.40 10.44
C ARG A 258 -3.71 19.13 10.01
N ILE A 259 -2.38 19.15 10.04
CA ILE A 259 -1.54 17.98 9.73
C ILE A 259 -1.84 16.81 10.67
N ARG A 260 -1.95 17.07 11.98
CA ARG A 260 -2.20 16.02 12.97
C ARG A 260 -3.56 15.36 12.77
N SER A 261 -4.60 16.15 12.51
CA SER A 261 -5.93 15.64 12.17
C SER A 261 -5.90 14.79 10.90
N PHE A 262 -5.16 15.23 9.88
CA PHE A 262 -4.96 14.46 8.66
C PHE A 262 -4.24 13.12 8.92
N LEU A 263 -3.15 13.12 9.68
CA LEU A 263 -2.41 11.91 10.02
C LEU A 263 -3.26 10.89 10.81
N GLN A 264 -4.09 11.35 11.74
CA GLN A 264 -5.05 10.48 12.44
C GLN A 264 -6.07 9.86 11.47
N LEU A 265 -6.54 10.61 10.48
CA LEU A 265 -7.43 10.09 9.45
C LEU A 265 -6.72 9.07 8.54
N VAL A 266 -5.46 9.32 8.18
CA VAL A 266 -4.62 8.42 7.38
C VAL A 266 -4.38 7.11 8.13
N GLU A 267 -3.98 7.18 9.40
CA GLU A 267 -3.78 6.01 10.26
C GLU A 267 -5.07 5.18 10.35
N ASN A 268 -6.20 5.82 10.66
CA ASN A 268 -7.50 5.13 10.74
C ASN A 268 -7.93 4.46 9.42
N THR A 269 -7.46 4.98 8.29
CA THR A 269 -7.74 4.46 6.95
C THR A 269 -6.85 3.28 6.60
N LEU A 270 -5.56 3.33 6.93
CA LEU A 270 -4.55 2.38 6.45
C LEU A 270 -4.18 1.29 7.46
N GLN A 271 -4.45 1.49 8.76
CA GLN A 271 -3.97 0.60 9.85
C GLN A 271 -4.29 -0.89 9.62
N GLN A 272 -5.50 -1.21 9.18
CA GLN A 272 -5.96 -2.60 8.99
C GLN A 272 -5.33 -3.21 7.74
N ALA A 273 -5.28 -2.46 6.64
CA ALA A 273 -4.65 -2.91 5.40
C ALA A 273 -3.14 -3.15 5.58
N CYS A 274 -2.44 -2.27 6.31
CA CYS A 274 -1.02 -2.42 6.62
C CYS A 274 -0.75 -3.65 7.50
N LEU A 275 -1.65 -3.95 8.46
CA LEU A 275 -1.55 -5.15 9.28
C LEU A 275 -1.69 -6.43 8.43
N ILE A 276 -2.69 -6.47 7.55
CA ILE A 276 -2.90 -7.60 6.64
C ILE A 276 -1.68 -7.77 5.71
N GLU A 277 -1.12 -6.66 5.21
CA GLU A 277 0.09 -6.68 4.38
C GLU A 277 1.29 -7.27 5.14
N LEU A 278 1.67 -6.71 6.29
CA LEU A 278 2.87 -7.11 7.01
C LEU A 278 2.81 -8.57 7.48
N LEU A 279 1.76 -8.94 8.21
CA LEU A 279 1.60 -10.31 8.72
C LEU A 279 1.47 -11.32 7.57
N GLY A 280 0.69 -10.95 6.56
CA GLY A 280 0.43 -11.83 5.45
C GLY A 280 1.65 -12.06 4.55
N CYS A 281 2.41 -11.01 4.25
CA CYS A 281 3.67 -11.13 3.52
C CYS A 281 4.71 -11.95 4.28
N THR A 282 4.80 -11.81 5.61
CA THR A 282 5.69 -12.63 6.44
C THR A 282 5.45 -14.12 6.23
N MET A 283 4.17 -14.54 6.31
CA MET A 283 3.76 -15.94 6.13
C MET A 283 3.97 -16.43 4.70
N ILE A 284 3.73 -15.59 3.69
CA ILE A 284 3.94 -15.99 2.29
C ILE A 284 5.43 -16.12 1.99
N VAL A 285 6.26 -15.19 2.47
CA VAL A 285 7.71 -15.21 2.24
C VAL A 285 8.33 -16.45 2.87
N CYS A 286 7.93 -16.85 4.09
CA CYS A 286 8.50 -18.06 4.70
C CYS A 286 8.10 -19.33 3.94
N LEU A 287 6.84 -19.46 3.49
CA LEU A 287 6.39 -20.61 2.70
C LEU A 287 7.05 -20.65 1.31
N LEU A 288 7.14 -19.50 0.63
CA LEU A 288 7.80 -19.43 -0.68
C LEU A 288 9.30 -19.71 -0.58
N GLY A 289 9.96 -19.29 0.51
CA GLY A 289 11.36 -19.63 0.79
C GLY A 289 11.58 -21.14 0.81
N TYR A 290 10.70 -21.88 1.49
CA TYR A 290 10.74 -23.35 1.52
C TYR A 290 10.60 -23.95 0.12
N PHE A 291 9.66 -23.44 -0.69
CA PHE A 291 9.48 -23.94 -2.06
C PHE A 291 10.65 -23.63 -2.99
N ILE A 292 11.40 -22.55 -2.76
CA ILE A 292 12.62 -22.26 -3.52
C ILE A 292 13.65 -23.37 -3.32
N ILE A 293 13.87 -23.84 -2.07
CA ILE A 293 14.78 -24.95 -1.78
C ILE A 293 14.27 -26.25 -2.40
N MET A 294 12.99 -26.56 -2.22
CA MET A 294 12.44 -27.80 -2.77
C MET A 294 12.53 -27.87 -4.31
N GLU A 295 12.34 -26.75 -5.03
CA GLU A 295 12.51 -26.73 -6.49
C GLU A 295 13.98 -26.69 -6.92
N TRP A 296 14.89 -26.17 -6.08
CA TRP A 296 16.33 -26.26 -6.28
C TRP A 296 16.77 -27.73 -6.32
N GLU A 297 16.33 -28.54 -5.37
CA GLU A 297 16.61 -29.98 -5.33
C GLU A 297 16.05 -30.72 -6.55
N ASN A 298 14.85 -30.34 -7.01
CA ASN A 298 14.24 -30.90 -8.22
C ASN A 298 14.88 -30.39 -9.53
N SER A 299 15.91 -29.54 -9.48
CA SER A 299 16.57 -28.92 -10.65
C SER A 299 15.61 -28.14 -11.57
N ASN A 300 14.53 -27.57 -11.02
CA ASN A 300 13.53 -26.82 -11.78
C ASN A 300 13.81 -25.31 -11.74
N ALA A 301 14.78 -24.87 -12.55
CA ALA A 301 15.27 -23.49 -12.55
C ALA A 301 14.17 -22.45 -12.83
N VAL A 302 13.18 -22.77 -13.67
CA VAL A 302 12.12 -21.80 -14.01
C VAL A 302 11.19 -21.57 -12.81
N ALA A 303 10.77 -22.62 -12.12
CA ALA A 303 9.92 -22.49 -10.93
C ALA A 303 10.64 -21.74 -9.81
N MET A 304 11.91 -22.10 -9.57
CA MET A 304 12.76 -21.41 -8.60
C MET A 304 12.86 -19.91 -8.90
N CYS A 305 13.18 -19.53 -10.15
CA CYS A 305 13.26 -18.13 -10.56
C CYS A 305 11.93 -17.39 -10.37
N SER A 306 10.80 -18.00 -10.74
CA SER A 306 9.47 -17.39 -10.54
C SER A 306 9.17 -17.17 -9.05
N TYR A 307 9.42 -18.15 -8.18
CA TYR A 307 9.24 -18.00 -6.74
C TYR A 307 10.15 -16.93 -6.15
N PHE A 308 11.42 -16.88 -6.55
CA PHE A 308 12.37 -15.86 -6.10
C PHE A 308 11.95 -14.45 -6.51
N ILE A 309 11.47 -14.26 -7.74
CA ILE A 309 10.92 -12.99 -8.23
C ILE A 309 9.69 -12.59 -7.40
N THR A 310 8.79 -13.53 -7.08
CA THR A 310 7.62 -13.26 -6.23
C THR A 310 8.02 -12.85 -4.82
N VAL A 311 8.94 -13.56 -4.17
CA VAL A 311 9.46 -13.20 -2.84
C VAL A 311 10.08 -11.81 -2.86
N THR A 312 10.94 -11.53 -3.84
CA THR A 312 11.58 -10.22 -4.00
C THR A 312 10.53 -9.11 -4.16
N SER A 313 9.50 -9.33 -4.99
CA SER A 313 8.41 -8.37 -5.17
C SER A 313 7.63 -8.11 -3.89
N LEU A 314 7.33 -9.14 -3.09
CA LEU A 314 6.62 -9.00 -1.82
C LEU A 314 7.49 -8.26 -0.78
N MET A 315 8.78 -8.56 -0.73
CA MET A 315 9.73 -7.88 0.16
C MET A 315 9.85 -6.39 -0.19
N ILE A 316 9.93 -6.06 -1.48
CA ILE A 316 9.94 -4.66 -1.94
C ILE A 316 8.63 -3.99 -1.55
N ASN A 317 7.47 -4.62 -1.79
CA ASN A 317 6.18 -4.05 -1.42
C ASN A 317 6.10 -3.70 0.08
N MET A 318 6.49 -4.65 0.93
CA MET A 318 6.56 -4.46 2.38
C MET A 318 7.52 -3.34 2.76
N PHE A 319 8.70 -3.29 2.13
CA PHE A 319 9.67 -2.22 2.31
C PHE A 319 9.07 -0.85 1.96
N MET A 320 8.26 -0.72 0.91
CA MET A 320 7.63 0.56 0.54
C MET A 320 6.73 1.10 1.66
N PHE A 321 5.93 0.25 2.30
CA PHE A 321 5.09 0.67 3.43
C PHE A 321 5.94 1.15 4.60
N CYS A 322 6.95 0.37 5.00
CA CYS A 322 7.87 0.76 6.07
C CYS A 322 8.66 2.02 5.73
N TYR A 323 9.10 2.19 4.48
CA TYR A 323 9.79 3.39 4.00
C TYR A 323 8.91 4.64 4.14
N THR A 324 7.62 4.56 3.75
CA THR A 324 6.72 5.70 3.92
C THR A 324 6.55 6.08 5.40
N GLY A 325 6.40 5.09 6.30
CA GLY A 325 6.33 5.32 7.74
C GLY A 325 7.62 5.91 8.34
N GLU A 326 8.78 5.45 7.86
CA GLU A 326 10.08 5.97 8.25
C GLU A 326 10.24 7.44 7.84
N GLN A 327 9.93 7.77 6.57
CA GLN A 327 10.00 9.15 6.09
C GLN A 327 9.12 10.09 6.92
N LEU A 328 7.93 9.62 7.32
CA LEU A 328 7.06 10.39 8.20
C LEU A 328 7.69 10.61 9.58
N SER A 329 8.25 9.55 10.17
CA SER A 329 8.92 9.63 11.48
C SER A 329 10.09 10.61 11.44
N VAL A 330 10.93 10.55 10.41
CA VAL A 330 12.06 11.47 10.21
C VAL A 330 11.60 12.92 10.07
N GLN A 331 10.55 13.20 9.27
CA GLN A 331 10.04 14.58 9.18
C GLN A 331 9.40 15.05 10.49
N ALA A 332 8.75 14.15 11.24
CA ALA A 332 8.16 14.50 12.51
C ALA A 332 9.22 14.81 13.58
N GLU A 333 10.34 14.09 13.59
CA GLU A 333 11.50 14.39 14.44
C GLU A 333 12.11 15.75 14.08
N ARG A 334 12.21 16.09 12.79
CA ARG A 334 12.67 17.42 12.35
C ARG A 334 11.76 18.54 12.85
N VAL A 335 10.45 18.33 12.89
CA VAL A 335 9.50 19.29 13.49
C VAL A 335 9.74 19.43 14.99
N ALA A 336 10.01 18.32 15.70
CA ALA A 336 10.35 18.37 17.12
C ALA A 336 11.65 19.16 17.36
N SER A 337 12.71 18.88 16.61
CA SER A 337 13.99 19.62 16.70
C SER A 337 13.81 21.11 16.39
N ALA A 338 13.15 21.45 15.28
CA ALA A 338 12.91 22.84 14.89
C ALA A 338 12.06 23.59 15.93
N SER A 339 11.12 22.90 16.58
CA SER A 339 10.33 23.52 17.67
C SER A 339 11.18 23.84 18.90
N CYS A 340 12.21 23.04 19.21
CA CYS A 340 13.13 23.29 20.32
C CYS A 340 14.11 24.44 20.03
N GLU A 341 14.41 24.70 18.75
CA GLU A 341 15.25 25.82 18.30
C GLU A 341 14.52 27.16 18.32
N LEU A 342 13.21 27.17 18.56
CA LEU A 342 12.45 28.40 18.74
C LEU A 342 13.00 29.15 19.97
N GLU A 343 13.41 30.42 19.80
CA GLU A 343 13.94 31.27 20.88
C GLU A 343 12.84 31.75 21.87
N TRP A 344 12.09 30.81 22.43
CA TRP A 344 10.93 31.06 23.29
C TRP A 344 11.25 31.89 24.54
N TYR A 345 12.50 31.90 24.99
CA TYR A 345 12.99 32.69 26.11
C TYR A 345 13.07 34.20 25.81
N ARG A 346 13.03 34.59 24.53
CA ARG A 346 13.01 36.01 24.11
C ARG A 346 11.60 36.57 23.97
N LEU A 347 10.58 35.73 24.10
CA LEU A 347 9.18 36.07 23.90
C LEU A 347 8.50 36.58 25.18
N PRO A 348 7.51 37.49 25.08
CA PRO A 348 6.67 37.85 26.23
C PRO A 348 5.96 36.61 26.82
N ASP A 349 5.77 36.60 28.15
CA ASP A 349 5.28 35.44 28.92
C ASP A 349 4.07 34.71 28.31
N LYS A 350 3.06 35.47 27.83
CA LYS A 350 1.86 34.88 27.23
C LYS A 350 2.17 34.11 25.94
N LYS A 351 3.11 34.59 25.12
CA LYS A 351 3.49 34.00 23.83
C LYS A 351 4.45 32.83 24.03
N ALA A 352 5.35 32.93 25.00
CA ALA A 352 6.25 31.84 25.38
C ALA A 352 5.47 30.57 25.77
N ARG A 353 4.36 30.70 26.53
CA ARG A 353 3.47 29.56 26.87
C ARG A 353 2.87 28.87 25.64
N GLY A 354 2.53 29.64 24.60
CA GLY A 354 2.01 29.09 23.34
C GLY A 354 3.04 28.23 22.62
N ILE A 355 4.31 28.68 22.59
CA ILE A 355 5.41 27.91 21.99
C ILE A 355 5.72 26.65 22.80
N VAL A 356 5.69 26.71 24.13
CA VAL A 356 5.86 25.51 24.97
C VAL A 356 4.84 24.43 24.60
N LEU A 357 3.58 24.81 24.37
CA LEU A 357 2.56 23.85 23.93
C LEU A 357 2.91 23.27 22.55
N VAL A 358 3.37 24.08 21.60
CA VAL A 358 3.83 23.62 20.28
C VAL A 358 4.98 22.61 20.43
N ILE A 359 5.97 22.89 21.28
CA ILE A 359 7.11 22.00 21.55
C ILE A 359 6.64 20.66 22.11
N ILE A 360 5.77 20.67 23.13
CA ILE A 360 5.22 19.44 23.73
C ILE A 360 4.48 18.64 22.65
N MET A 361 3.65 19.30 21.84
CA MET A 361 2.85 18.64 20.81
C MET A 361 3.69 18.12 19.64
N SER A 362 4.79 18.79 19.29
CA SER A 362 5.74 18.35 18.26
C SER A 362 6.55 17.13 18.70
N ASN A 363 6.87 17.02 19.99
CA ASN A 363 7.53 15.84 20.58
C ASN A 363 6.60 14.62 20.73
N LEU A 364 5.31 14.77 20.44
CA LEU A 364 4.31 13.69 20.41
C LEU A 364 3.81 13.45 18.98
N PRO A 365 4.68 13.00 18.05
CA PRO A 365 4.33 12.88 16.65
C PRO A 365 3.29 11.79 16.41
N THR A 366 2.35 12.06 15.51
CA THR A 366 1.38 11.05 15.08
C THR A 366 2.04 10.14 14.06
N LYS A 367 2.29 8.89 14.45
CA LYS A 367 2.90 7.87 13.60
C LYS A 367 1.83 7.04 12.90
N VAL A 368 2.16 6.48 11.75
CA VAL A 368 1.28 5.50 11.08
C VAL A 368 1.62 4.11 11.59
N THR A 369 0.60 3.42 12.12
CA THR A 369 0.74 2.08 12.69
C THR A 369 0.02 1.03 11.86
N ALA A 370 0.53 -0.19 11.88
CA ALA A 370 -0.14 -1.39 11.43
C ALA A 370 -0.96 -1.97 12.59
N GLY A 371 -2.28 -1.90 12.47
CA GLY A 371 -3.23 -2.45 13.44
C GLY A 371 -3.17 -1.85 14.85
N LYS A 372 -2.51 -0.69 15.05
CA LYS A 372 -2.12 -0.14 16.37
C LYS A 372 -1.17 -1.02 17.19
N ILE A 373 -0.55 -2.01 16.55
CA ILE A 373 0.36 -2.96 17.20
C ILE A 373 1.81 -2.61 16.85
N MET A 374 2.08 -2.28 15.59
CA MET A 374 3.44 -2.07 15.08
C MET A 374 3.54 -0.73 14.38
N GLU A 375 4.54 0.08 14.72
CA GLU A 375 4.84 1.30 13.97
C GLU A 375 5.46 0.95 12.61
N LEU A 376 5.10 1.66 11.54
CA LEU A 376 5.76 1.47 10.25
C LEU A 376 7.14 2.13 10.28
N SER A 377 8.20 1.33 10.27
CA SER A 377 9.60 1.78 10.32
C SER A 377 10.54 0.75 9.68
N PHE A 378 11.79 1.14 9.44
CA PHE A 378 12.84 0.20 9.01
C PHE A 378 13.15 -0.87 10.07
N LYS A 379 13.03 -0.53 11.36
CA LYS A 379 13.17 -1.51 12.45
C LYS A 379 12.13 -2.62 12.32
N THR A 380 10.87 -2.23 12.15
CA THR A 380 9.75 -3.17 11.95
C THR A 380 9.95 -4.04 10.72
N TYR A 381 10.46 -3.47 9.63
CA TYR A 381 10.82 -4.25 8.43
C TYR A 381 11.86 -5.33 8.75
N GLY A 382 12.95 -4.95 9.44
CA GLY A 382 14.01 -5.89 9.85
C GLY A 382 13.48 -6.99 10.77
N ASP A 383 12.65 -6.64 11.76
CA ASP A 383 12.03 -7.60 12.69
C ASP A 383 11.12 -8.59 11.95
N VAL A 384 10.34 -8.11 10.98
CA VAL A 384 9.48 -8.95 10.15
C VAL A 384 10.28 -9.89 9.24
N VAL A 385 11.32 -9.39 8.57
CA VAL A 385 12.19 -10.22 7.72
C VAL A 385 12.90 -11.29 8.56
N LYS A 386 13.42 -10.93 9.74
CA LYS A 386 14.03 -11.86 10.68
C LYS A 386 13.03 -12.94 11.11
N THR A 387 11.80 -12.55 11.39
CA THR A 387 10.72 -13.48 11.77
C THR A 387 10.38 -14.44 10.62
N ALA A 388 10.29 -13.94 9.39
CA ALA A 388 10.06 -14.77 8.20
C ALA A 388 11.18 -15.81 8.01
N VAL A 389 12.45 -15.41 8.14
CA VAL A 389 13.62 -16.31 8.05
C VAL A 389 13.62 -17.32 9.19
N THR A 390 13.25 -16.91 10.40
CA THR A 390 13.16 -17.82 11.56
C THR A 390 12.12 -18.91 11.34
N TYR A 391 10.91 -18.53 10.90
CA TYR A 391 9.86 -19.51 10.58
C TYR A 391 10.22 -20.39 9.39
N PHE A 392 10.91 -19.84 8.39
CA PHE A 392 11.45 -20.61 7.28
C PHE A 392 12.45 -21.68 7.76
N ASN A 393 13.40 -21.33 8.62
CA ASN A 393 14.35 -22.30 9.19
C ASN A 393 13.65 -23.35 10.05
N MET A 394 12.62 -22.98 10.81
CA MET A 394 11.79 -23.94 11.56
C MET A 394 11.08 -24.93 10.62
N LEU A 395 10.54 -24.43 9.49
CA LEU A 395 9.90 -25.30 8.49
C LEU A 395 10.90 -26.27 7.85
N LEU A 396 12.14 -25.84 7.59
CA LEU A 396 13.19 -26.73 7.10
C LEU A 396 13.51 -27.83 8.10
N ASN A 397 13.80 -27.48 9.35
CA ASN A 397 14.15 -28.46 10.40
C ASN A 397 13.04 -29.47 10.72
N VAL A 398 11.78 -29.17 10.40
CA VAL A 398 10.64 -30.08 10.60
C VAL A 398 10.38 -30.94 9.35
N ALA A 399 10.84 -30.48 8.18
CA ALA A 399 10.66 -31.18 6.91
C ALA A 399 11.82 -32.14 6.59
N ASP A 400 13.03 -31.84 7.07
CA ASP A 400 14.18 -32.75 7.16
C ASP A 400 13.95 -33.81 8.25
#